data_AF-A0A1Z9S4B4-F1
#
_entry.id   AF-A0A1Z9S4B4-F1
#
_cell.length_a   1.000
_cell.length_b   1.000
_cell.length_c   1.000
_cell.angle_alpha   90.00
_cell.angle_beta   90.00
_cell.angle_gamma   90.00
#
_symmetry.space_group_name_H-M   'P 1'
#
loop_
_entity.id
_entity.type
_entity.pdbx_description
1 polymer ?
#
loop_
_entity_poly.entity_id
_entity_poly.type
_entity_poly.pdbx_seq_one_letter_code
_entity_poly.pdbx_strand_id
1 'polypeptide(L)' 'MTEEAVLRTAAIMALLSMLEESSGTANVGRMPGEAWASDHRRQAMGRQSLMRTRSGRAPWR' A
#
# COMPACT_ATOMS: atom_id res chain seq x y z
N MET A 1 9.12 -31.29 -22.64
CA MET A 1 9.03 -29.82 -22.79
C MET A 1 10.13 -29.40 -23.75
N THR A 2 9.82 -28.62 -24.79
CA THR A 2 10.83 -28.18 -25.78
C THR A 2 11.70 -27.08 -25.20
N GLU A 3 12.96 -26.98 -25.64
CA GLU A 3 13.92 -25.96 -25.18
C GLU A 3 13.41 -24.53 -25.42
N GLU A 4 12.75 -24.31 -26.55
CA GLU A 4 12.08 -23.04 -26.87
C GLU A 4 11.01 -22.67 -25.84
N ALA A 5 10.21 -23.64 -25.37
CA ALA A 5 9.20 -23.39 -24.36
C ALA A 5 9.84 -22.96 -23.03
N VAL A 6 10.95 -23.59 -22.66
CA VAL A 6 11.72 -23.23 -21.45
C VAL A 6 12.28 -21.82 -21.57
N LEU A 7 12.92 -21.48 -22.70
CA LEU A 7 13.47 -20.15 -22.94
C LEU A 7 12.39 -19.07 -22.95
N ARG A 8 11.24 -19.33 -23.58
CA ARG A 8 10.10 -18.41 -23.59
C ARG A 8 9.57 -18.18 -22.17
N THR A 9 9.43 -19.22 -21.36
CA THR A 9 9.01 -19.07 -19.96
C THR A 9 10.04 -18.31 -19.13
N ALA A 10 11.33 -18.56 -19.32
CA ALA A 10 12.40 -17.86 -18.62
C ALA A 10 12.42 -16.36 -18.96
N ALA A 11 12.24 -16.01 -20.25
CA ALA A 11 12.16 -14.62 -20.70
C ALA A 11 10.95 -13.88 -20.09
N ILE A 12 9.78 -14.54 -20.04
CA ILE A 12 8.58 -13.97 -19.42
C ILE A 12 8.80 -13.75 -17.92
N MET A 13 9.36 -14.74 -17.20
CA MET A 13 9.65 -14.61 -15.76
C MET A 13 10.67 -13.52 -15.47
N ALA A 14 11.71 -13.37 -16.29
CA ALA A 14 12.70 -12.31 -16.16
C ALA A 14 12.05 -10.92 -16.31
N LEU A 15 11.18 -10.74 -17.30
CA LEU A 15 10.45 -9.49 -17.50
C LEU A 15 9.55 -9.15 -16.29
N LEU A 16 8.80 -10.13 -15.78
CA LEU A 16 7.93 -9.93 -14.62
C LEU A 16 8.72 -9.54 -13.37
N SER A 17 9.87 -10.19 -13.15
CA SER A 17 10.79 -9.85 -12.05
C SER A 17 11.28 -8.40 -12.13
N MET A 18 11.68 -7.94 -13.33
CA MET A 18 12.12 -6.56 -13.54
C MET A 18 11.01 -5.52 -13.30
N LEU A 19 9.76 -5.87 -13.60
CA LEU A 19 8.62 -4.99 -13.35
C LEU A 19 8.29 -4.88 -11.85
N GLU A 20 8.38 -5.98 -11.11
CA GLU A 20 8.05 -6.02 -9.68
C GLU A 20 8.99 -5.15 -8.84
N GLU A 21 10.30 -5.18 -9.13
CA GLU A 21 11.31 -4.41 -8.41
C GLU A 21 11.13 -2.89 -8.52
N SER A 22 10.54 -2.40 -9.61
CA SER A 22 10.25 -0.98 -9.81
C SER A 22 9.18 -0.41 -8.85
N SER A 23 8.34 -1.29 -8.27
CA SER A 23 7.17 -0.88 -7.49
C SER A 23 7.38 -0.92 -5.97
N GLY A 24 8.32 -1.74 -5.51
CA GLY A 24 8.39 -2.15 -4.10
C GLY A 24 8.94 -1.10 -3.14
N THR A 25 10.04 -0.42 -3.48
CA THR A 25 10.77 0.41 -2.50
C THR A 25 10.30 1.86 -2.45
N ALA A 26 9.89 2.42 -3.60
CA ALA A 26 9.48 3.82 -3.70
C ALA A 26 8.12 4.11 -3.05
N ASN A 27 7.31 3.08 -2.79
CA ASN A 27 5.94 3.22 -2.30
C ASN A 27 5.79 2.89 -0.80
N VAL A 28 6.76 2.22 -0.17
CA VAL A 28 6.73 1.85 1.26
C VAL A 28 6.55 3.08 2.16
N GLY A 29 7.19 4.21 1.82
CA GLY A 29 7.01 5.48 2.55
C GLY A 29 5.67 6.18 2.31
N ARG A 30 4.92 5.79 1.27
CA ARG A 30 3.61 6.35 0.90
C ARG A 30 2.44 5.52 1.41
N MET A 31 2.70 4.29 1.86
CA MET A 31 1.66 3.46 2.46
C MET A 31 1.23 4.07 3.80
N PRO A 32 -0.08 4.23 4.05
CA PRO A 32 -0.53 4.58 5.38
C PRO A 32 -0.07 3.48 6.35
N GLY A 33 0.57 3.88 7.45
CA GLY A 33 0.88 2.96 8.53
C GLY A 33 -0.39 2.44 9.20
N GLU A 34 -0.22 1.70 10.30
CA GLU A 34 -1.35 1.23 11.10
C GLU A 34 -2.39 2.33 11.35
N ALA A 35 -3.67 1.95 11.38
CA ALA A 35 -4.77 2.89 11.61
C ALA A 35 -4.55 3.74 12.88
N TRP A 36 -4.00 3.15 13.96
CA TRP A 36 -3.65 3.86 15.18
C TRP A 36 -2.53 4.89 14.97
N ALA A 37 -1.41 4.48 14.36
CA ALA A 37 -0.29 5.38 14.07
C ALA A 37 -0.69 6.55 13.16
N SER A 38 -1.57 6.29 12.19
CA SER A 38 -2.15 7.29 11.30
C SER A 38 -3.07 8.28 12.04
N ASP A 39 -3.90 7.79 12.97
CA ASP A 39 -4.76 8.65 13.79
C ASP A 39 -3.94 9.50 14.77
N HIS A 40 -2.93 8.90 15.39
CA HIS A 40 -2.07 9.59 16.35
C HIS A 40 -1.25 10.71 15.67
N ARG A 41 -0.70 10.44 14.47
CA ARG A 41 0.00 11.47 13.67
C ARG A 41 -0.94 12.62 13.29
N ARG A 42 -2.21 12.31 13.00
CA ARG A 42 -3.25 13.31 12.70
C ARG A 42 -3.53 14.19 13.92
N GLN A 43 -3.68 13.60 15.10
CA GLN A 43 -3.88 14.33 16.36
C GLN A 43 -2.66 15.20 16.71
N ALA A 44 -1.44 14.70 16.54
CA ALA A 44 -0.20 15.46 16.77
C ALA A 44 -0.09 16.70 15.84
N MET A 45 -0.61 16.62 14.62
CA MET A 45 -0.74 17.75 13.70
C MET A 45 -1.93 18.68 14.00
N GLY A 46 -2.61 18.51 15.14
CA GLY A 46 -3.76 19.33 15.55
C GLY A 46 -5.07 19.04 14.80
N ARG A 47 -5.13 17.96 14.01
CA ARG A 47 -6.35 17.54 13.32
C ARG A 47 -7.19 16.65 14.24
N GLN A 48 -8.51 16.64 14.04
CA GLN A 48 -9.38 15.78 14.85
C GLN A 48 -9.14 14.29 14.59
N SER A 49 -9.27 13.48 15.65
CA SER A 49 -9.29 12.02 15.54
C SER A 49 -10.36 11.55 14.56
N LEU A 50 -10.06 10.49 13.81
CA LEU A 50 -10.98 9.76 12.96
C LEU A 50 -12.20 9.27 13.74
N MET A 51 -12.01 8.76 14.96
CA MET A 51 -13.12 8.31 15.80
C MET A 51 -14.08 9.46 16.15
N ARG A 52 -13.52 10.61 16.52
CA ARG A 52 -14.29 11.82 16.82
C ARG A 52 -15.01 12.38 15.59
N THR A 53 -14.38 12.31 14.43
CA THR A 53 -15.00 12.72 13.15
C THR A 53 -16.18 11.81 12.79
N ARG A 54 -16.08 10.50 13.05
CA ARG A 54 -17.16 9.53 12.79
C ARG A 54 -18.31 9.69 13.78
N SER A 55 -18.03 9.93 15.06
CA SER A 55 -19.08 10.10 16.08
C SER A 55 -19.91 11.37 15.86
N GLY A 56 -19.32 12.46 15.35
CA GLY A 56 -20.05 13.69 15.01
C GLY A 56 -21.01 13.57 13.82
N ARG A 57 -20.92 12.50 13.02
CA ARG A 57 -21.80 12.24 11.87
C ARG A 57 -22.89 11.21 12.17
N ALA A 58 -22.95 10.68 13.40
CA ALA A 58 -23.99 9.74 13.78
C ALA A 58 -25.35 10.48 13.82
N PRO A 59 -26.38 9.99 13.11
CA PRO A 59 -27.65 10.69 12.93
C PRO A 59 -28.51 10.76 14.20
N TRP A 60 -28.11 10.06 15.27
CA TRP A 60 -28.87 9.95 16.52
C TRP A 60 -28.41 10.96 17.58
N ARG A 61 -27.78 12.06 17.16
CA ARG A 61 -27.58 13.29 17.95
C ARG A 61 -28.32 14.44 17.28
#